data_AF-A0A836VXZ7-F1
#
_entry.id   AF-A0A836VXZ7-F1
#
_cell.length_a   1.000
_cell.length_b   1.000
_cell.length_c   1.000
_cell.angle_alpha   90.00
_cell.angle_beta   90.00
_cell.angle_gamma   90.00
#
_symmetry.space_group_name_H-M   'P 1'
#
loop_
_entity.id
_entity.type
_entity.pdbx_description
1 polymer ?
#
loop_
_entity_poly.entity_id
_entity_poly.type
_entity_poly.pdbx_seq_one_letter_code
_entity_poly.pdbx_strand_id
1 'polypeptide(L)'
;MKYKDLNKIISIPEQEKAEFKSLIKKYRKQLISPPSLTVEQVFEEHRPKIELVKKTNEISELIHFLRETAYKYFLAEEAEFNVAILRHITSNLSTPADIFDTILHETIDFQAQP
;
A
#
# COMPACT_ATOMS: atom_id res chain seq x y z
N MET A 1 -28.23 1.93 20.57
CA MET A 1 -26.75 1.91 20.56
C MET A 1 -26.22 2.55 21.85
N LYS A 2 -25.55 1.80 22.74
CA LYS A 2 -24.87 2.41 23.89
C LYS A 2 -23.58 3.07 23.39
N TYR A 3 -23.18 4.19 23.97
CA TYR A 3 -21.97 4.95 23.57
C TYR A 3 -20.69 4.10 23.54
N LYS A 4 -20.61 3.03 24.36
CA LYS A 4 -19.49 2.08 24.39
C LYS A 4 -19.36 1.24 23.11
N ASP A 5 -20.47 0.93 22.44
CA ASP A 5 -20.48 0.07 21.24
C ASP A 5 -20.14 0.88 19.98
N LEU A 6 -20.55 2.15 19.93
CA LEU A 6 -20.11 3.11 18.90
C LEU A 6 -18.59 3.26 18.87
N ASN A 7 -17.95 3.35 20.03
CA ASN A 7 -16.50 3.50 20.15
C ASN A 7 -15.71 2.32 19.56
N LYS A 8 -16.29 1.11 19.55
CA LYS A 8 -15.67 -0.06 18.91
C LYS A 8 -15.74 -0.01 17.38
N ILE A 9 -16.73 0.70 16.83
CA ILE A 9 -16.93 0.83 15.39
C ILE A 9 -16.14 2.01 14.81
N ILE A 10 -15.99 3.11 15.57
CA ILE A 10 -15.37 4.35 15.09
C ILE A 10 -13.87 4.48 15.39
N SER A 11 -13.27 3.53 16.14
CA SER A 11 -11.87 3.65 16.56
C SER A 11 -11.13 2.31 16.48
N ILE A 12 -10.01 2.31 15.77
CA ILE A 12 -9.04 1.21 15.77
C ILE A 12 -8.22 1.28 17.08
N PRO A 13 -8.00 0.17 17.79
CA PRO A 13 -7.14 0.13 18.97
C PRO A 13 -5.72 0.65 18.68
N GLU A 14 -5.14 1.41 19.62
CA GLU A 14 -3.78 1.96 19.43
C GLU A 14 -2.70 0.88 19.25
N GLN A 15 -2.87 -0.27 19.90
CA GLN A 15 -2.00 -1.42 19.72
C GLN A 15 -2.03 -1.92 18.27
N GLU A 16 -3.22 -2.09 17.71
CA GLU A 16 -3.41 -2.55 16.34
C GLU A 16 -2.87 -1.53 15.31
N LYS A 17 -3.02 -0.23 15.58
CA LYS A 17 -2.38 0.83 14.78
C LYS A 17 -0.85 0.71 14.78
N ALA A 18 -0.25 0.43 15.94
CA ALA A 18 1.20 0.28 16.07
C ALA A 18 1.72 -0.98 15.36
N GLU A 19 0.98 -2.09 15.46
CA GLU A 19 1.26 -3.33 14.74
C GLU A 19 1.16 -3.11 13.23
N PHE A 20 0.09 -2.46 12.76
CA PHE A 20 -0.10 -2.12 11.36
C PHE A 20 1.00 -1.20 10.82
N LYS A 21 1.42 -0.19 11.58
CA LYS A 21 2.53 0.71 11.21
C LYS A 21 3.86 -0.04 11.09
N SER A 22 4.14 -0.95 12.02
CA SER A 22 5.34 -1.78 11.99
C SER A 22 5.33 -2.73 10.79
N LEU A 23 4.16 -3.27 10.47
CA LEU A 23 3.94 -4.11 9.32
C LEU A 23 4.16 -3.36 8.00
N ILE A 24 3.56 -2.19 7.81
CA ILE A 24 3.79 -1.33 6.63
C ILE A 24 5.29 -1.12 6.41
N LYS A 25 6.02 -0.77 7.48
CA LYS A 25 7.47 -0.56 7.40
C LYS A 25 8.23 -1.82 6.98
N LYS A 26 7.84 -2.99 7.52
CA LYS A 26 8.46 -4.28 7.18
C LYS A 26 8.22 -4.62 5.72
N TYR A 27 6.97 -4.63 5.27
CA TYR A 27 6.62 -5.01 3.90
C TYR A 27 7.17 -4.02 2.87
N ARG A 28 7.16 -2.72 3.16
CA ARG A 28 7.76 -1.71 2.29
C ARG A 28 9.23 -1.98 2.04
N LYS A 29 9.99 -2.33 3.09
CA LYS A 29 11.42 -2.68 2.96
C LYS A 29 11.66 -3.97 2.17
N GLN A 30 10.68 -4.87 2.10
CA GLN A 30 10.81 -6.17 1.45
C GLN A 30 10.35 -6.14 -0.02
N LEU A 31 9.34 -5.33 -0.33
CA LEU A 31 8.64 -5.37 -1.61
C LEU A 31 8.86 -4.12 -2.47
N ILE A 32 9.29 -3.01 -1.89
CA ILE A 32 9.59 -1.78 -2.63
C ILE A 32 11.10 -1.57 -2.61
N SER A 33 11.68 -1.58 -3.80
CA SER A 33 13.10 -1.37 -3.98
C SER A 33 13.49 0.07 -3.61
N PRO A 34 14.72 0.28 -3.11
CA PRO A 34 15.27 1.62 -2.99
C PRO A 34 15.26 2.33 -4.36
N PRO A 35 14.92 3.63 -4.42
CA PRO A 35 14.86 4.36 -5.68
C PRO A 35 16.16 4.32 -6.50
N SER A 36 17.32 4.21 -5.84
CA SER A 36 18.62 4.09 -6.50
C SER A 36 18.72 2.82 -7.35
N LEU A 37 18.23 1.68 -6.85
CA LEU A 37 18.26 0.42 -7.60
C LEU A 37 17.34 0.49 -8.82
N THR A 38 16.15 1.07 -8.66
CA THR A 38 15.22 1.29 -9.78
C THR A 38 15.85 2.15 -10.87
N VAL A 39 16.51 3.24 -10.47
CA VAL A 39 17.21 4.13 -11.41
C VAL A 39 18.35 3.40 -12.11
N GLU A 40 19.20 2.69 -11.36
CA GLU A 40 20.30 1.90 -11.93
C GLU A 40 19.79 0.88 -12.96
N GLN A 41 18.74 0.13 -12.63
CA GLN A 41 18.13 -0.85 -13.53
C GLN A 41 17.60 -0.19 -14.81
N VAL A 42 16.85 0.92 -14.69
CA VAL A 42 16.30 1.66 -15.83
C VAL A 42 17.42 2.24 -16.71
N PHE A 43 18.52 2.68 -16.10
CA PHE A 43 19.69 3.19 -16.82
C PHE A 43 20.39 2.08 -17.61
N GLU A 44 20.56 0.90 -17.02
CA GLU A 44 21.18 -0.24 -17.70
C GLU A 44 20.30 -0.76 -18.85
N GLU A 45 19.00 -0.92 -18.61
CA GLU A 45 18.05 -1.39 -19.62
C GLU A 45 17.94 -0.45 -20.83
N HIS A 46 18.06 0.86 -20.59
CA HIS A 46 17.94 1.88 -21.62
C HIS A 46 19.26 2.58 -21.97
N ARG A 47 20.40 1.95 -21.65
CA ARG A 47 21.74 2.42 -22.00
C ARG A 47 21.87 2.85 -23.46
N PRO A 48 21.33 2.12 -24.47
CA PRO A 48 21.40 2.56 -25.87
C PRO A 48 20.75 3.93 -26.12
N LYS A 49 19.63 4.23 -25.44
CA LYS A 49 18.91 5.51 -25.58
C LYS A 49 19.66 6.66 -24.90
N ILE A 50 20.34 6.37 -23.79
CA ILE A 50 21.23 7.31 -23.11
C ILE A 50 22.42 7.68 -24.02
N GLU A 51 23.03 6.68 -24.67
CA GLU A 51 24.14 6.92 -25.60
C GLU A 51 23.71 7.69 -26.85
N LEU A 52 22.48 7.51 -27.32
CA LEU A 52 21.93 8.24 -28.46
C LEU A 52 21.79 9.74 -28.17
N VAL A 53 21.37 10.10 -26.95
CA VAL A 53 21.19 11.50 -26.54
C VAL A 53 22.50 12.28 -26.51
N LYS A 54 23.64 11.62 -26.32
CA LYS A 54 24.97 12.27 -26.48
C LYS A 54 25.20 12.78 -27.90
N LYS A 55 24.46 12.27 -28.89
CA LYS A 55 24.53 12.67 -30.30
C LYS A 55 23.39 13.62 -30.69
N THR A 56 22.19 13.44 -30.13
CA THR A 56 21.01 14.23 -30.49
C THR A 56 20.81 15.48 -29.63
N ASN A 57 21.45 15.59 -28.46
CA ASN A 57 21.26 16.64 -27.46
C ASN A 57 19.84 16.74 -26.89
N GLU A 58 19.00 15.72 -27.05
CA GLU A 58 17.61 15.67 -26.56
C GLU A 58 17.53 15.27 -25.07
N ILE A 59 18.27 15.99 -24.21
CA ILE A 59 18.44 15.64 -22.79
C ILE A 59 17.11 15.68 -22.02
N SER A 60 16.26 16.68 -22.29
CA SER A 60 14.97 16.83 -21.61
C SER A 60 14.03 15.66 -21.86
N GLU A 61 13.97 15.18 -23.11
CA GLU A 61 13.14 14.03 -23.48
C GLU A 61 13.66 12.74 -22.84
N LEU A 62 14.98 12.57 -22.78
CA LEU A 62 15.59 11.45 -22.07
C LEU A 62 15.21 11.46 -20.59
N ILE A 63 15.31 12.60 -19.92
CA ILE A 63 14.95 12.73 -18.50
C ILE A 63 13.48 12.36 -18.30
N HIS A 64 12.59 12.86 -19.16
CA HIS A 64 11.17 12.55 -19.05
C HIS A 64 10.91 11.05 -19.21
N PHE A 65 11.50 10.44 -20.24
CA PHE A 65 11.41 9.01 -20.50
C PHE A 65 11.93 8.16 -19.33
N LEU A 66 13.11 8.48 -18.79
CA LEU A 66 13.70 7.75 -17.67
C LEU A 66 12.84 7.86 -16.41
N ARG A 67 12.27 9.05 -16.14
CA ARG A 67 11.35 9.26 -15.00
C ARG A 67 10.07 8.45 -15.14
N GLU A 68 9.44 8.48 -16.31
CA GLU A 68 8.23 7.70 -16.55
C GLU A 68 8.48 6.20 -16.43
N THR A 69 9.63 5.74 -16.94
CA THR A 69 10.00 4.32 -16.88
C THR A 69 10.25 3.89 -15.45
N ALA A 70 11.07 4.63 -14.69
CA ALA A 70 11.31 4.35 -13.27
C ALA A 70 10.01 4.39 -12.45
N TYR A 71 9.09 5.31 -12.77
CA TYR A 71 7.80 5.37 -12.11
C TYR A 71 6.92 4.14 -12.40
N LYS A 72 6.92 3.62 -13.63
CA LYS A 72 6.21 2.36 -13.97
C LYS A 72 6.75 1.17 -13.18
N TYR A 73 8.07 1.07 -13.03
CA TYR A 73 8.69 0.05 -12.18
C TYR A 73 8.22 0.15 -10.73
N PHE A 74 8.26 1.35 -10.16
CA PHE A 74 7.76 1.60 -8.81
C PHE A 74 6.27 1.22 -8.66
N LEU A 75 5.41 1.54 -9.64
CA LEU A 75 3.99 1.23 -9.59
C LEU A 75 3.71 -0.29 -9.55
N ALA A 76 4.55 -1.09 -10.21
CA ALA A 76 4.44 -2.56 -10.14
C ALA A 76 4.74 -3.06 -8.71
N GLU A 77 5.84 -2.59 -8.12
CA GLU A 77 6.21 -2.91 -6.74
C GLU A 77 5.16 -2.42 -5.73
N GLU A 78 4.61 -1.22 -5.93
CA GLU A 78 3.56 -0.65 -5.09
C GLU A 78 2.27 -1.47 -5.15
N ALA A 79 1.90 -1.97 -6.33
CA ALA A 79 0.73 -2.83 -6.48
C ALA A 79 0.89 -4.14 -5.68
N GLU A 80 2.05 -4.79 -5.76
CA GLU A 80 2.35 -6.00 -4.98
C GLU A 80 2.37 -5.72 -3.48
N PHE A 81 3.00 -4.62 -3.06
CA PHE A 81 2.98 -4.15 -1.68
C PHE A 81 1.55 -3.95 -1.18
N ASN A 82 0.70 -3.24 -1.93
CA ASN A 82 -0.69 -2.98 -1.56
C ASN A 82 -1.50 -4.28 -1.41
N VAL A 83 -1.33 -5.23 -2.33
CA VAL A 83 -1.97 -6.56 -2.24
C VAL A 83 -1.53 -7.29 -0.97
N ALA A 84 -0.24 -7.28 -0.65
CA ALA A 84 0.28 -7.93 0.55
C ALA A 84 -0.27 -7.31 1.84
N ILE A 85 -0.35 -5.97 1.90
CA ILE A 85 -0.93 -5.24 3.02
C ILE A 85 -2.41 -5.58 3.20
N LEU A 86 -3.20 -5.53 2.11
CA LEU A 86 -4.64 -5.83 2.17
C LEU A 86 -4.92 -7.26 2.61
N ARG A 87 -4.17 -8.24 2.07
CA ARG A 87 -4.28 -9.64 2.52
C ARG A 87 -3.98 -9.77 4.01
N HIS A 88 -2.95 -9.09 4.48
CA HIS A 88 -2.60 -9.13 5.89
C HIS A 88 -3.69 -8.53 6.78
N ILE A 89 -4.23 -7.36 6.41
CA ILE A 89 -5.38 -6.73 7.10
C ILE A 89 -6.53 -7.72 7.23
N THR A 90 -6.94 -8.33 6.11
CA THR A 90 -8.09 -9.25 6.11
C THR A 90 -7.88 -10.51 6.91
N SER A 91 -6.63 -10.93 7.16
CA SER A 91 -6.33 -12.22 7.79
C SER A 91 -5.90 -12.12 9.26
N ASN A 92 -5.43 -10.95 9.73
CA ASN A 92 -4.74 -10.85 11.03
C ASN A 92 -5.29 -9.75 11.94
N LEU A 93 -6.11 -8.84 11.41
CA LEU A 93 -6.67 -7.76 12.20
C LEU A 93 -8.04 -8.17 12.74
N SER A 94 -8.25 -8.02 14.05
CA SER A 94 -9.53 -8.35 14.68
C SER A 94 -10.56 -7.25 14.45
N THR A 95 -10.14 -5.98 14.34
CA THR A 95 -11.05 -4.83 14.21
C THR A 95 -12.10 -5.02 13.10
N PRO A 96 -11.78 -5.46 11.87
CA PRO A 96 -12.79 -5.74 10.86
C PRO A 96 -13.83 -6.77 11.31
N ALA A 97 -13.41 -7.89 11.92
CA ALA A 97 -14.30 -8.92 12.44
C ALA A 97 -15.14 -8.40 13.61
N ASP A 98 -14.52 -7.68 14.55
CA ASP A 98 -15.18 -7.07 15.71
C ASP A 98 -16.26 -6.06 15.29
N ILE A 99 -16.01 -5.29 14.21
CA ILE A 99 -17.01 -4.39 13.61
C ILE A 99 -18.18 -5.18 13.02
N PHE A 100 -17.90 -6.24 12.26
CA PHE A 100 -18.94 -7.09 11.66
C PHE A 100 -19.81 -7.75 12.73
N ASP A 101 -19.20 -8.31 13.78
CA ASP A 101 -19.92 -8.94 14.90
C ASP A 101 -20.79 -7.91 15.64
N THR A 102 -20.26 -6.70 15.88
CA THR A 102 -21.03 -5.63 16.53
C THR A 102 -22.26 -5.25 15.70
N ILE A 103 -22.11 -5.09 14.38
CA ILE A 103 -23.23 -4.78 13.49
C ILE A 103 -24.25 -5.93 13.46
N LEU A 104 -23.80 -7.18 13.32
CA LEU A 104 -24.69 -8.35 13.23
C LEU A 104 -25.49 -8.55 14.52
N HIS A 105 -24.85 -8.47 15.69
CA HIS A 105 -25.53 -8.62 16.97
C HIS A 105 -26.56 -7.50 17.21
N GLU A 106 -26.26 -6.24 16.84
CA GLU A 106 -27.24 -5.16 16.96
C GLU A 106 -28.42 -5.33 15.98
N THR A 107 -28.16 -5.78 14.75
CA THR A 107 -29.24 -5.98 13.75
C THR A 107 -30.20 -7.10 14.16
N ILE A 108 -29.69 -8.15 14.80
CA ILE A 108 -30.49 -9.28 15.31
C ILE A 108 -31.34 -8.85 16.53
N ASP A 109 -30.79 -8.04 17.44
CA ASP A 109 -31.53 -7.51 18.59
C ASP A 109 -32.70 -6.59 18.19
N PHE A 110 -32.58 -5.86 17.06
CA PHE A 110 -33.67 -5.05 16.51
C PHE A 110 -34.82 -5.87 15.91
N GLN A 111 -34.59 -7.12 15.50
CA GLN A 111 -35.65 -8.01 14.97
C GLN A 111 -36.31 -8.88 16.05
N ALA A 112 -35.80 -8.86 17.29
CA ALA A 112 -36.30 -9.64 18.41
C ALA A 112 -37.18 -8.83 19.39
N GLN A 113 -37.42 -7.53 19.12
CA GLN A 113 -38.39 -6.73 19.87
C GLN A 113 -39.79 -6.83 19.21
N PRO A 114 -40.84 -7.19 19.97
CA PRO A 114 -42.21 -7.30 19.45
C PRO A 114 -42.82 -5.95 19.07
#